data_AF-A0A9P0VU56-F1
#
_entry.id   AF-A0A9P0VU56-F1
#
_cell.length_a   1.000
_cell.length_b   1.000
_cell.length_c   1.000
_cell.angle_alpha   90.00
_cell.angle_beta   90.00
_cell.angle_gamma   90.00
#
_symmetry.space_group_name_H-M   'P 1'
#
loop_
_entity.id
_entity.type
_entity.pdbx_description
1 polymer ?
#
loop_
_entity_poly.entity_id
_entity_poly.type
_entity_poly.pdbx_seq_one_letter_code
_entity_poly.pdbx_strand_id
1 'polypeptide(L)'
;MEQIVVQMEQDSSSNVTRNRKGTQEYTKQADFSYEKIISKSVAAAGLCSWVVNILKYYDIFVVVEPKRKALAQATKDLSEARWPLMIDPQLQGVKWIKTRYGSALKVVRLSQRTYLDTIEKCISEGMVVLLENIGEH
;
A
#
# COMPACT_ATOMS: atom_id res chain seq x y z
N MET A 1 7.15 2.36 -18.53
CA MET A 1 7.09 3.42 -17.49
C MET A 1 7.41 2.82 -16.12
N GLU A 2 6.82 1.69 -15.76
CA GLU A 2 7.11 0.96 -14.51
C GLU A 2 8.59 0.63 -14.29
N GLN A 3 9.33 0.21 -15.34
CA GLN A 3 10.77 -0.10 -15.22
C GLN A 3 11.64 1.11 -14.84
N ILE A 4 11.25 2.35 -15.19
CA ILE A 4 11.99 3.57 -14.82
C ILE A 4 11.72 3.92 -13.36
N VAL A 5 10.48 3.74 -12.90
CA VAL A 5 10.08 4.02 -11.51
C VAL A 5 10.79 3.08 -10.54
N VAL A 6 10.89 1.78 -10.88
CA VAL A 6 11.60 0.78 -10.07
C VAL A 6 13.11 1.09 -9.96
N GLN A 7 13.73 1.60 -11.03
CA GLN A 7 15.15 2.01 -11.00
C GLN A 7 15.37 3.27 -10.18
N MET A 8 14.44 4.25 -10.22
CA MET A 8 14.53 5.48 -9.42
C MET A 8 14.32 5.23 -7.93
N GLU A 9 13.53 4.22 -7.56
CA GLU A 9 13.25 3.84 -6.17
C GLU A 9 14.45 3.13 -5.50
N GLN A 10 15.34 2.51 -6.29
CA GLN A 10 16.53 1.81 -5.79
C GLN A 10 17.80 2.67 -5.75
N ASP A 11 17.83 3.81 -6.46
CA ASP A 11 19.04 4.61 -6.64
C ASP A 11 18.98 5.93 -5.85
N SER A 12 19.21 5.84 -4.54
CA SER A 12 19.50 7.01 -3.66
C SER A 12 20.92 7.56 -3.84
N SER A 13 21.62 7.12 -4.89
CA SER A 13 23.01 7.46 -5.13
C SER A 13 23.17 8.93 -5.54
N SER A 14 24.26 9.55 -5.07
CA SER A 14 24.64 10.95 -5.30
C SER A 14 24.72 11.35 -6.79
N ASN A 15 24.85 10.37 -7.69
CA ASN A 15 24.84 10.51 -9.14
C ASN A 15 23.47 10.95 -9.70
N VAL A 16 22.34 10.43 -9.21
CA VAL A 16 20.99 10.75 -9.71
C VAL A 16 20.66 12.21 -9.43
N THR A 17 20.94 12.67 -8.20
CA THR A 17 20.75 14.07 -7.82
C THR A 17 21.66 15.02 -8.61
N ARG A 18 22.91 14.62 -8.87
CA ARG A 18 23.86 15.40 -9.68
C ARG A 18 23.41 15.51 -11.14
N ASN A 19 23.04 14.38 -11.75
CA ASN A 19 22.57 14.32 -13.14
C ASN A 19 21.28 15.12 -13.31
N ARG A 20 20.35 15.02 -12.34
CA ARG A 20 19.13 15.84 -12.32
C ARG A 20 19.45 17.33 -12.32
N LYS A 21 20.34 17.79 -11.43
CA LYS A 21 20.70 19.22 -11.35
C LYS A 21 21.27 19.72 -12.67
N GLY A 22 22.18 18.97 -13.28
CA GLY A 22 22.73 19.29 -14.60
C GLY A 22 21.63 19.39 -15.67
N THR A 23 20.77 18.37 -15.78
CA THR A 23 19.69 18.36 -16.79
C THR A 23 18.63 19.45 -16.54
N GLN A 24 18.32 19.77 -15.28
CA GLN A 24 17.39 20.85 -14.92
C GLN A 24 17.92 22.23 -15.31
N GLU A 25 19.25 22.44 -15.29
CA GLU A 25 19.86 23.70 -15.71
C GLU A 25 19.68 23.92 -17.22
N TYR A 26 19.86 22.89 -18.04
CA TYR A 26 19.59 22.95 -19.48
C TYR A 26 18.10 23.10 -19.80
N THR A 27 17.23 22.48 -19.00
CA THR A 27 15.78 22.50 -19.23
C THR A 27 15.13 23.84 -18.86
N LYS A 28 15.78 24.67 -18.03
CA LYS A 28 15.33 26.02 -17.68
C LYS A 28 15.54 27.05 -18.80
N GLN A 29 16.35 26.72 -19.81
CA GLN A 29 16.62 27.63 -20.91
C GLN A 29 15.35 27.83 -21.73
N ALA A 30 15.06 29.08 -22.12
CA ALA A 30 13.86 29.43 -22.86
C ALA A 30 13.77 28.75 -24.25
N ASP A 31 14.88 28.22 -24.74
CA ASP A 31 14.97 27.50 -26.02
C ASP A 31 14.68 26.02 -25.89
N PHE A 32 14.69 25.48 -24.66
CA PHE A 32 14.27 24.12 -24.35
C PHE A 32 12.75 24.04 -24.15
N SER A 33 12.00 24.58 -25.12
CA SER A 33 10.54 24.56 -25.16
C SER A 33 10.07 23.67 -26.31
N TYR A 34 9.05 22.84 -26.03
CA TYR A 34 8.43 21.97 -27.02
C TYR A 34 7.98 22.72 -28.28
N GLU A 35 7.35 23.89 -28.11
CA GLU A 35 6.82 24.70 -29.22
C GLU A 35 7.92 25.25 -30.14
N LYS A 36 9.10 25.53 -29.58
CA LYS A 36 10.25 25.98 -30.36
C LYS A 36 10.91 24.82 -31.08
N ILE A 37 11.05 23.67 -30.42
CA ILE A 37 11.78 22.52 -30.97
C ILE A 37 10.96 21.81 -32.05
N ILE A 38 9.63 21.74 -31.94
CA ILE A 38 8.79 21.12 -32.97
C ILE A 38 8.91 21.83 -34.33
N SER A 39 9.14 23.16 -34.32
CA SER A 39 9.41 23.94 -35.53
C SER A 39 10.71 23.56 -36.24
N LYS A 40 11.63 22.87 -35.55
CA LYS A 40 12.94 22.44 -36.07
C LYS A 40 13.02 20.94 -36.32
N SER A 41 12.42 20.12 -35.45
CA SER A 41 12.38 18.66 -35.59
C SER A 41 11.32 18.03 -34.69
N VAL A 42 10.41 17.26 -35.29
CA VAL A 42 9.34 16.53 -34.59
C VAL A 42 9.91 15.42 -33.68
N ALA A 43 10.92 14.68 -34.16
CA ALA A 43 11.56 13.62 -33.38
C ALA A 43 12.29 14.19 -32.16
N ALA A 44 13.00 15.32 -32.32
CA ALA A 44 13.68 16.00 -31.21
C ALA A 44 12.68 16.60 -30.20
N ALA A 45 11.53 17.11 -30.68
CA ALA A 45 10.48 17.63 -29.81
C ALA A 45 9.87 16.55 -28.91
N GLY A 46 9.71 15.33 -29.43
CA GLY A 46 9.26 14.17 -28.65
C GLY A 46 10.22 13.84 -27.51
N LEU A 47 11.52 13.80 -27.78
CA LEU A 47 12.56 13.55 -26.77
C LEU A 47 12.61 14.66 -25.71
N CYS A 48 12.54 15.93 -26.13
CA CYS A 48 12.48 17.06 -25.20
C CYS A 48 11.28 16.95 -24.25
N SER A 49 10.09 16.67 -24.79
CA SER A 49 8.87 16.50 -23.99
C SER A 49 9.00 15.34 -23.00
N TRP A 50 9.57 14.22 -23.44
CA TRP A 50 9.83 13.08 -22.58
C TRP A 50 10.76 13.44 -21.41
N VAL A 51 11.90 14.09 -21.68
CA VAL A 51 12.85 14.52 -20.62
C VAL A 51 12.18 15.45 -19.61
N VAL A 52 11.40 16.43 -20.08
CA VAL A 52 10.65 17.34 -19.21
C VAL A 52 9.67 16.59 -18.32
N ASN A 53 8.94 15.63 -18.87
CA ASN A 53 7.97 14.84 -18.11
C ASN A 53 8.65 13.92 -17.09
N ILE A 54 9.83 13.35 -17.40
CA ILE A 54 10.61 12.56 -16.46
C ILE A 54 11.09 13.42 -15.27
N LEU A 55 11.59 14.64 -15.53
CA LEU A 55 12.01 15.55 -14.46
C LEU A 55 10.83 16.00 -13.59
N LYS A 56 9.70 16.36 -14.21
CA LYS A 56 8.47 16.71 -13.49
C LYS A 56 7.94 15.55 -12.66
N TYR A 57 7.96 14.33 -13.22
CA TYR A 57 7.55 13.13 -12.51
C TYR A 57 8.42 12.90 -11.27
N TYR A 58 9.74 13.04 -11.37
CA TYR A 58 10.64 12.89 -10.23
C TYR A 58 10.34 13.90 -9.11
N ASP A 59 10.10 15.16 -9.46
CA ASP A 59 9.75 16.22 -8.50
C ASP A 59 8.45 15.90 -7.75
N ILE A 60 7.47 15.33 -8.46
CA ILE A 60 6.22 14.86 -7.85
C ILE A 60 6.49 13.62 -7.01
N PHE A 61 7.29 12.67 -7.51
CA PHE A 61 7.62 11.40 -6.88
C PHE A 61 8.15 11.60 -5.45
N VAL A 62 9.14 12.47 -5.27
CA VAL A 62 9.73 12.73 -3.94
C VAL A 62 8.73 13.31 -2.94
N VAL A 63 7.68 14.00 -3.42
CA VAL A 63 6.61 14.54 -2.58
C VAL A 63 5.53 13.49 -2.29
N VAL A 64 5.24 12.58 -3.23
CA VAL A 64 4.17 11.57 -3.07
C VAL A 64 4.64 10.28 -2.40
N GLU A 65 5.90 9.90 -2.54
CA GLU A 65 6.48 8.69 -1.94
C GLU A 65 6.28 8.61 -0.41
N PRO A 66 6.59 9.65 0.39
CA PRO A 66 6.35 9.60 1.83
C PRO A 66 4.86 9.46 2.16
N LYS A 67 3.98 10.06 1.36
CA LYS A 67 2.52 9.94 1.54
C LYS A 67 2.03 8.52 1.26
N ARG A 68 2.57 7.86 0.23
CA ARG A 68 2.26 6.46 -0.09
C ARG A 68 2.75 5.51 1.02
N LYS A 69 3.97 5.72 1.53
CA LYS A 69 4.50 4.94 2.66
C LYS A 69 3.66 5.14 3.93
N ALA A 70 3.31 6.39 4.25
CA ALA A 70 2.44 6.70 5.38
C ALA A 70 1.06 6.05 5.25
N LEU A 71 0.46 6.10 4.05
CA LEU A 71 -0.81 5.45 3.78
C LEU A 71 -0.72 3.93 3.93
N ALA A 72 0.33 3.30 3.40
CA ALA A 72 0.55 1.87 3.51
C ALA A 72 0.72 1.43 4.97
N GLN A 73 1.49 2.19 5.76
CA GLN A 73 1.67 1.92 7.18
C GLN A 73 0.35 2.08 7.94
N ALA A 74 -0.37 3.19 7.76
CA ALA A 74 -1.65 3.41 8.41
C ALA A 74 -2.70 2.34 8.04
N THR A 75 -2.71 1.88 6.79
CA THR A 75 -3.58 0.79 6.33
C THR A 75 -3.22 -0.53 7.00
N LYS A 76 -1.92 -0.82 7.15
CA LYS A 76 -1.43 -1.99 7.87
C LYS A 76 -1.85 -1.95 9.34
N ASP A 77 -1.58 -0.84 10.02
CA ASP A 77 -1.95 -0.65 11.43
C ASP A 77 -3.47 -0.80 11.64
N LEU A 78 -4.27 -0.22 10.75
CA LEU A 78 -5.72 -0.37 10.76
C LEU A 78 -6.15 -1.83 10.56
N SER A 79 -5.49 -2.56 9.65
CA SER A 79 -5.80 -3.97 9.41
C SER A 79 -5.44 -4.87 10.59
N GLU A 80 -4.35 -4.56 11.30
CA GLU A 80 -3.90 -5.30 12.48
C GLU A 80 -4.77 -5.01 13.72
N ALA A 81 -5.27 -3.78 13.85
CA ALA A 81 -6.19 -3.40 14.92
C ALA A 81 -7.61 -3.95 14.76
N ARG A 82 -8.01 -4.35 13.54
CA ARG A 82 -9.34 -4.89 13.26
C ARG A 82 -9.39 -6.40 13.47
N TRP A 83 -10.50 -6.88 14.02
CA TRP A 83 -10.72 -8.32 14.17
C TRP A 83 -11.03 -8.95 12.81
N PRO A 84 -10.42 -10.10 12.47
CA PRO A 84 -10.66 -10.75 11.18
C PRO A 84 -12.08 -11.31 11.11
N LEU A 85 -12.80 -10.95 10.05
CA LEU A 85 -14.08 -11.57 9.69
C LEU A 85 -13.82 -12.62 8.60
N MET A 86 -14.17 -13.87 8.88
CA MET A 86 -13.99 -14.98 7.94
C MET A 86 -15.34 -15.38 7.33
N ILE A 87 -15.42 -15.38 6.00
CA ILE A 87 -16.56 -15.91 5.24
C ILE A 87 -16.16 -17.29 4.71
N ASP A 88 -16.74 -18.35 5.28
CA ASP A 88 -16.36 -19.73 5.01
C ASP A 88 -17.57 -20.59 4.60
N PRO A 89 -18.04 -20.51 3.34
CA PRO A 89 -19.21 -21.25 2.88
C PRO A 89 -19.01 -22.78 2.90
N GLN A 90 -17.76 -23.25 2.91
CA GLN A 90 -17.41 -24.68 2.89
C GLN A 90 -16.99 -25.22 4.27
N LEU A 91 -17.02 -24.37 5.29
CA LEU A 91 -16.64 -24.66 6.69
C LEU A 91 -15.22 -25.25 6.88
N GLN A 92 -14.35 -25.16 5.86
CA GLN A 92 -13.00 -25.73 5.92
C GLN A 92 -12.07 -24.87 6.79
N GLY A 93 -12.22 -23.55 6.72
CA GLY A 93 -11.47 -22.60 7.55
C GLY A 93 -11.83 -22.75 9.02
N VAL A 94 -13.12 -22.80 9.34
CA VAL A 94 -13.61 -23.03 10.71
C VAL A 94 -13.09 -24.37 11.26
N LYS A 95 -13.17 -25.44 10.46
CA LYS A 95 -12.66 -26.76 10.84
C LYS A 95 -11.16 -26.73 11.11
N TRP A 96 -10.40 -26.04 10.27
CA TRP A 96 -8.96 -25.88 10.44
C TRP A 96 -8.62 -25.09 11.72
N ILE A 97 -9.30 -23.97 11.99
CA ILE A 97 -9.06 -23.15 13.20
C ILE A 97 -9.33 -23.97 14.46
N LYS A 98 -10.46 -24.69 14.52
CA LYS A 98 -10.79 -25.58 15.65
C LYS A 98 -9.72 -26.66 15.86
N THR A 99 -9.19 -27.20 14.77
CA THR A 99 -8.11 -28.21 14.82
C THR A 99 -6.78 -27.60 15.27
N ARG A 100 -6.46 -26.38 14.82
CA ARG A 100 -5.17 -25.70 15.07
C ARG A 100 -4.99 -25.25 16.52
N TYR A 101 -6.07 -24.75 17.14
CA TYR A 101 -6.05 -24.18 18.48
C TYR A 101 -6.57 -25.14 19.56
N GLY A 102 -7.32 -26.19 19.18
CA GLY A 102 -7.74 -27.25 20.10
C GLY A 102 -8.48 -26.70 21.33
N SER A 103 -7.99 -27.06 22.53
CA SER A 103 -8.58 -26.64 23.81
C SER A 103 -8.40 -25.15 24.14
N ALA A 104 -7.45 -24.46 23.48
CA ALA A 104 -7.22 -23.02 23.69
C ALA A 104 -8.23 -22.13 22.94
N LEU A 105 -9.10 -22.73 22.11
CA LEU A 105 -10.15 -22.04 21.37
C LEU A 105 -11.50 -22.16 22.08
N LYS A 106 -12.12 -21.01 22.35
CA LYS A 106 -13.50 -20.94 22.82
C LYS A 106 -14.43 -20.51 21.69
N VAL A 107 -15.37 -21.38 21.33
CA VAL A 107 -16.40 -21.08 20.33
C VAL A 107 -17.63 -20.48 21.01
N VAL A 108 -18.10 -19.34 20.53
CA VAL A 108 -19.21 -18.58 21.11
C VAL A 108 -20.20 -18.15 20.01
N ARG A 109 -21.49 -18.07 20.34
CA ARG A 109 -22.54 -17.54 19.45
C ARG A 109 -23.27 -16.40 20.13
N LEU A 110 -23.63 -15.36 19.36
CA LEU A 110 -24.34 -14.18 19.87
C LEU A 110 -25.75 -14.49 20.40
N SER A 111 -26.34 -15.62 20.00
CA SER A 111 -27.66 -16.07 20.48
C SER A 111 -27.64 -16.64 21.91
N GLN A 112 -26.48 -17.01 22.43
CA GLN A 112 -26.35 -17.57 23.79
C GLN A 112 -26.42 -16.44 24.82
N ARG A 113 -27.26 -16.56 25.87
CA ARG A 113 -27.41 -15.49 26.89
C ARG A 113 -26.10 -15.13 27.62
N THR A 114 -25.16 -16.07 27.74
CA THR A 114 -23.90 -15.93 28.51
C THR A 114 -22.68 -15.62 27.64
N TYR A 115 -22.90 -15.16 26.40
CA TYR A 115 -21.81 -14.92 25.46
C TYR A 115 -20.83 -13.83 25.94
N LEU A 116 -21.35 -12.76 26.57
CA LEU A 116 -20.53 -11.66 27.10
C LEU A 116 -19.62 -12.13 28.24
N ASP A 117 -20.17 -12.82 29.23
CA ASP A 117 -19.40 -13.37 30.37
C ASP A 117 -18.30 -14.30 29.89
N THR A 118 -18.59 -15.10 28.84
CA THR A 118 -17.62 -16.01 28.25
C THR A 118 -16.48 -15.24 27.57
N ILE A 119 -16.79 -14.17 26.84
CA ILE A 119 -15.79 -13.34 26.17
C ILE A 119 -14.92 -12.61 27.20
N GLU A 120 -15.52 -12.01 28.23
CA GLU A 120 -14.79 -11.32 29.30
C GLU A 120 -13.79 -12.24 30.00
N LYS A 121 -14.23 -13.47 30.31
CA LYS A 121 -13.37 -14.50 30.86
C LYS A 121 -12.21 -14.84 29.91
N CYS A 122 -12.48 -15.00 28.62
CA CYS A 122 -11.43 -15.30 27.65
C CYS A 122 -10.41 -14.17 27.52
N ILE A 123 -10.84 -12.90 27.58
CA ILE A 123 -9.96 -11.73 27.57
C ILE A 123 -9.05 -11.74 28.82
N SER A 124 -9.61 -12.05 29.99
CA SER A 124 -8.87 -12.10 31.24
C SER A 124 -7.86 -13.25 31.30
N GLU A 125 -8.19 -14.40 30.70
CA GLU A 125 -7.36 -15.61 30.70
C GLU A 125 -6.42 -15.72 29.48
N GLY A 126 -6.54 -14.81 28.50
CA GLY A 126 -5.75 -14.84 27.27
C GLY A 126 -6.13 -15.98 26.32
N MET A 127 -7.37 -16.48 26.37
CA MET A 127 -7.88 -17.53 25.48
C MET A 127 -8.35 -16.97 24.14
N VAL A 128 -8.21 -17.76 23.08
CA VAL A 128 -8.66 -17.37 21.74
C VAL A 128 -10.16 -17.62 21.62
N VAL A 129 -10.91 -16.64 21.12
CA VAL A 129 -12.36 -16.75 20.91
C VAL A 129 -12.70 -16.80 19.41
N LEU A 130 -13.59 -17.70 19.03
CA LEU A 130 -14.22 -17.74 17.71
C LEU A 130 -15.72 -17.46 17.86
N LEU A 131 -16.19 -16.34 17.31
CA LEU A 131 -17.62 -16.08 17.15
C LEU A 131 -18.12 -16.72 15.84
N GLU A 132 -19.16 -17.55 15.93
CA GLU A 132 -19.79 -18.20 14.79
C GLU A 132 -21.20 -17.67 14.53
N ASN A 133 -21.69 -17.84 13.30
CA ASN A 133 -23.05 -17.52 12.86
C ASN A 133 -23.43 -16.06 13.13
N ILE A 134 -22.52 -15.14 12.84
CA ILE A 134 -22.77 -13.70 13.00
C ILE A 134 -23.76 -13.25 11.91
N GLY A 135 -24.93 -12.75 12.31
CA GLY A 135 -25.94 -12.21 11.39
C GLY A 135 -26.92 -13.23 10.80
N GLU A 136 -26.89 -14.50 11.23
CA GLU A 136 -27.98 -15.45 10.97
C GLU A 136 -29.15 -15.16 11.94
N HIS A 137 -30.08 -14.31 11.51
CA HIS A 137 -31.38 -14.09 12.14
C HIS A 137 -32.50 -14.66 11.27
#